data_AF-A0A970Y221-F1
#
_entry.id   AF-A0A970Y221-F1
#
_cell.length_a   1.000
_cell.length_b   1.000
_cell.length_c   1.000
_cell.angle_alpha   90.00
_cell.angle_beta   90.00
_cell.angle_gamma   90.00
#
_symmetry.space_group_name_H-M   'P 1'
#
loop_
_entity.id
_entity.type
_entity.pdbx_description
1 polymer ?
#
loop_
_entity_poly.entity_id
_entity_poly.type
_entity_poly.pdbx_seq_one_letter_code
_entity_poly.pdbx_strand_id
1 'polypeptide(L)'
;PEPPEEGFDFEHAPLPEWARADIGRFLEGDGSPLSYFQASIFTRELKEMGAIWHGCTWATHKVLTDASDIAGKGWEWLEATPLEWLPTVWRDGGGRWRVSFHTHSGLGRERILGHSDIYTAGYHFEEDPTEIALGEGGYIF
;
A
#
# COMPACT_ATOMS: atom_id res chain seq x y z
N PRO A 1 -2.78 -13.24 31.03
CA PRO A 1 -2.08 -13.90 29.91
C PRO A 1 -0.64 -14.20 30.30
N GLU A 2 -0.21 -15.45 30.17
CA GLU A 2 1.19 -15.81 30.36
C GLU A 2 2.04 -15.14 29.27
N PRO A 3 3.25 -14.65 29.59
CA PRO A 3 4.14 -14.12 28.58
C PRO A 3 4.50 -15.24 27.58
N PRO A 4 4.62 -14.92 26.29
CA PRO A 4 5.03 -15.90 25.29
C PRO A 4 6.42 -16.44 25.63
N GLU A 5 6.66 -17.71 25.29
CA GLU A 5 7.95 -18.37 25.49
C GLU A 5 9.09 -17.59 24.79
N GLU A 6 10.28 -17.61 25.40
CA GLU A 6 11.47 -17.02 24.79
C GLU A 6 11.68 -17.58 23.37
N GLY A 7 11.70 -16.69 22.37
CA GLY A 7 11.84 -17.05 20.96
C GLY A 7 10.55 -17.04 20.14
N PHE A 8 9.42 -16.57 20.69
CA PHE A 8 8.20 -16.35 19.90
C PHE A 8 8.42 -15.30 18.82
N ASP A 9 8.37 -15.73 17.57
CA ASP A 9 8.51 -14.88 16.40
C ASP A 9 7.19 -14.13 16.14
N PHE A 10 7.10 -12.92 16.66
CA PHE A 10 5.95 -12.04 16.44
C PHE A 10 5.80 -11.59 14.98
N GLU A 11 6.86 -11.63 14.18
CA GLU A 11 6.85 -11.17 12.79
C GLU A 11 6.31 -12.24 11.84
N HIS A 12 6.52 -13.52 12.15
CA HIS A 12 6.09 -14.64 11.31
C HIS A 12 5.09 -15.58 11.99
N ALA A 13 4.53 -15.20 13.14
CA ALA A 13 3.48 -15.97 13.80
C ALA A 13 2.31 -16.19 12.81
N PRO A 14 1.97 -17.43 12.46
CA PRO A 14 0.85 -17.68 11.57
C PRO A 14 -0.43 -17.17 12.23
N LEU A 15 -1.30 -16.58 11.42
CA LEU A 15 -2.64 -16.22 11.88
C LEU A 15 -3.32 -17.44 12.51
N PRO A 16 -4.13 -17.26 13.57
CA PRO A 16 -4.97 -18.34 14.09
C PRO A 16 -5.79 -18.98 12.96
N GLU A 17 -6.08 -20.28 13.05
CA GLU A 17 -6.78 -21.05 11.99
C GLU A 17 -8.13 -20.42 11.57
N TRP A 18 -8.82 -19.77 12.52
CA TRP A 18 -10.09 -19.09 12.28
C TRP A 18 -9.95 -17.70 11.65
N ALA A 19 -8.74 -17.13 11.62
CA ALA A 19 -8.46 -15.82 11.05
C ALA A 19 -8.07 -15.93 9.57
N ARG A 20 -8.37 -14.88 8.81
CA ARG A 20 -8.21 -14.84 7.36
C ARG A 20 -7.41 -13.61 6.96
N ALA A 21 -6.33 -13.82 6.19
CA ALA A 21 -5.50 -12.73 5.66
C ALA A 21 -6.11 -12.05 4.42
N ASP A 22 -7.02 -12.74 3.72
CA ASP A 22 -7.64 -12.29 2.47
C ASP A 22 -8.87 -11.39 2.71
N ILE A 23 -8.68 -10.35 3.54
CA ILE A 23 -9.76 -9.48 4.04
C ILE A 23 -10.60 -8.88 2.90
N GLY A 24 -9.99 -8.53 1.76
CA GLY A 24 -10.68 -7.99 0.59
C GLY A 24 -11.83 -8.86 0.07
N ARG A 25 -11.84 -10.17 0.35
CA ARG A 25 -12.95 -11.07 -0.01
C ARG A 25 -14.23 -10.84 0.79
N PHE A 26 -14.11 -10.21 1.95
CA PHE A 26 -15.23 -9.92 2.86
C PHE A 26 -15.69 -8.46 2.77
N LEU A 27 -15.03 -7.65 1.94
CA LEU A 27 -15.44 -6.27 1.72
C LEU A 27 -16.57 -6.19 0.70
N GLU A 28 -17.52 -5.31 1.00
CA GLU A 28 -18.61 -4.92 0.12
C GLU A 28 -18.51 -3.42 -0.16
N GLY A 29 -19.02 -3.02 -1.32
CA GLY A 29 -19.05 -1.64 -1.76
C GLY A 29 -20.07 -1.44 -2.86
N ASP A 30 -20.21 -0.20 -3.32
CA ASP A 30 -21.27 0.21 -4.25
C ASP A 30 -20.93 -0.04 -5.73
N GLY A 31 -19.77 -0.65 -6.01
CA GLY A 31 -19.26 -0.90 -7.36
C GLY A 31 -18.79 0.36 -8.11
N SER A 32 -18.75 1.52 -7.46
CA SER A 32 -18.22 2.75 -8.04
C SER A 32 -16.70 2.72 -8.16
N PRO A 33 -16.08 3.44 -9.10
CA PRO A 33 -14.61 3.56 -9.15
C PRO A 33 -14.00 4.02 -7.82
N LEU A 34 -14.68 4.93 -7.11
CA LEU A 34 -14.21 5.42 -5.81
C LEU A 34 -14.12 4.29 -4.78
N SER A 35 -15.10 3.39 -4.73
CA SER A 35 -15.09 2.28 -3.78
C SER A 35 -13.89 1.34 -3.95
N TYR A 36 -13.42 1.15 -5.18
CA TYR A 36 -12.20 0.36 -5.43
C TYR A 36 -10.96 1.09 -4.91
N PHE A 37 -10.81 2.38 -5.18
CA PHE A 37 -9.70 3.13 -4.59
C PHE A 37 -9.73 3.13 -3.05
N GLN A 38 -10.91 3.30 -2.45
CA GLN A 38 -11.08 3.22 -1.00
C GLN A 38 -10.72 1.85 -0.44
N ALA A 39 -11.12 0.75 -1.09
CA ALA A 39 -10.76 -0.61 -0.68
C ALA A 39 -9.25 -0.87 -0.76
N SER A 40 -8.57 -0.30 -1.76
CA SER A 40 -7.12 -0.36 -1.91
C SER A 40 -6.38 0.28 -0.73
N ILE A 41 -6.83 1.45 -0.27
CA ILE A 41 -6.24 2.14 0.88
C ILE A 41 -6.63 1.43 2.19
N PHE A 42 -7.91 1.14 2.37
CA PHE A 42 -8.44 0.53 3.59
C PHE A 42 -7.80 -0.82 3.90
N THR A 43 -7.60 -1.68 2.90
CA THR A 43 -6.98 -3.00 3.11
C THR A 43 -5.54 -2.88 3.61
N ARG A 44 -4.79 -1.88 3.15
CA ARG A 44 -3.40 -1.64 3.59
C ARG A 44 -3.35 -1.07 5.00
N GLU A 45 -4.25 -0.14 5.33
CA GLU A 45 -4.39 0.37 6.70
C GLU A 45 -4.78 -0.74 7.67
N LEU A 46 -5.71 -1.60 7.27
CA LEU A 46 -6.21 -2.68 8.12
C LEU A 46 -5.16 -3.77 8.38
N LYS A 47 -4.26 -4.03 7.42
CA LYS A 47 -3.12 -4.93 7.61
C LYS A 47 -2.16 -4.47 8.72
N GLU A 48 -2.13 -3.18 9.03
CA GLU A 48 -1.32 -2.61 10.12
C GLU A 48 -2.13 -2.32 11.38
N MET A 49 -3.40 -2.72 11.43
CA MET A 49 -4.24 -2.48 12.60
C MET A 49 -3.68 -3.24 13.81
N GLY A 50 -3.31 -2.49 14.84
CA GLY A 50 -2.70 -3.03 16.05
C GLY A 50 -1.18 -3.22 15.97
N ALA A 51 -0.56 -2.93 14.82
CA ALA A 51 0.89 -2.87 14.71
C ALA A 51 1.44 -1.67 15.51
N ILE A 52 2.58 -1.88 16.15
CA ILE A 52 3.29 -0.88 16.95
C ILE A 52 4.78 -0.95 16.56
N TRP A 53 5.39 0.20 16.28
CA TRP A 53 6.80 0.32 15.87
C TRP A 53 7.15 -0.44 14.57
N HIS A 54 7.88 -1.55 14.66
CA HIS A 54 8.51 -2.22 13.51
C HIS A 54 7.52 -2.90 12.55
N GLY A 55 6.24 -3.02 12.93
CA GLY A 55 5.16 -3.53 12.08
C GLY A 55 4.43 -2.46 11.25
N CYS A 56 4.85 -1.19 11.32
CA CYS A 56 4.20 -0.07 10.63
C CYS A 56 5.04 0.39 9.43
N THR A 57 4.74 -0.15 8.26
CA THR A 57 5.32 0.23 6.97
C THR A 57 4.42 1.22 6.24
N TRP A 58 3.18 0.86 5.95
CA TRP A 58 2.15 1.63 5.27
C TRP A 58 1.81 2.93 6.00
N ALA A 59 1.78 2.94 7.33
CA ALA A 59 1.52 4.17 8.10
C ALA A 59 2.53 5.30 7.81
N THR A 60 3.69 4.99 7.21
CA THR A 60 4.68 5.98 6.77
C THR A 60 4.44 6.54 5.37
N HIS A 61 3.51 5.95 4.62
CA HIS A 61 3.21 6.32 3.25
C HIS A 61 2.25 7.51 3.21
N LYS A 62 2.57 8.50 2.39
CA LYS A 62 1.68 9.60 2.02
C LYS A 62 1.30 9.45 0.55
N VAL A 63 0.00 9.42 0.25
CA VAL A 63 -0.49 9.44 -1.13
C VAL A 63 -0.09 10.75 -1.79
N LEU A 64 0.47 10.64 -2.99
CA LEU A 64 0.86 11.77 -3.83
C LEU A 64 -0.29 12.07 -4.80
N THR A 65 -0.55 13.34 -5.01
CA THR A 65 -1.64 13.82 -5.88
C THR A 65 -1.17 14.87 -6.88
N ASP A 66 0.00 15.45 -6.65
CA ASP A 66 0.60 16.44 -7.54
C ASP A 66 2.14 16.34 -7.50
N ALA A 67 2.80 16.71 -8.59
CA ALA A 67 4.27 16.73 -8.64
C ALA A 67 4.89 17.67 -7.58
N SER A 68 4.17 18.71 -7.16
CA SER A 68 4.58 19.63 -6.10
C SER A 68 4.68 18.97 -4.73
N ASP A 69 4.01 17.83 -4.49
CA ASP A 69 4.13 17.06 -3.24
C ASP A 69 5.57 16.59 -2.98
N ILE A 70 6.39 16.51 -4.04
CA ILE A 70 7.77 16.04 -4.00
C ILE A 70 8.78 17.07 -4.53
N ALA A 71 8.33 18.30 -4.82
CA ALA A 71 9.16 19.33 -5.40
C ALA A 71 10.30 19.78 -4.47
N GLY A 72 11.42 20.19 -5.07
CA GLY A 72 12.59 20.69 -4.34
C GLY A 72 13.46 19.61 -3.69
N LYS A 73 13.16 18.33 -3.94
CA LYS A 73 13.97 17.18 -3.49
C LYS A 73 14.83 16.65 -4.63
N GLY A 74 16.02 16.15 -4.30
CA GLY A 74 16.93 15.49 -5.24
C GLY A 74 16.53 14.04 -5.44
N TRP A 75 15.68 13.77 -6.43
CA TRP A 75 15.22 12.41 -6.76
C TRP A 75 16.11 11.74 -7.80
N GLU A 76 16.57 10.54 -7.49
CA GLU A 76 17.10 9.55 -8.43
C GLU A 76 15.91 8.75 -8.99
N TRP A 77 15.56 8.99 -10.24
CA TRP A 77 14.46 8.29 -10.92
C TRP A 77 14.93 6.93 -11.44
N LEU A 78 14.30 5.85 -10.96
CA LEU A 78 14.55 4.49 -11.41
C LEU A 78 13.67 4.13 -12.62
N GLU A 79 12.47 4.72 -12.65
CA GLU A 79 11.50 4.61 -13.74
C GLU A 79 11.21 6.01 -14.32
N ALA A 80 10.47 6.05 -15.44
CA ALA A 80 10.00 7.32 -15.97
C ALA A 80 9.13 8.07 -14.95
N THR A 81 9.33 9.38 -14.83
CA THR A 81 8.51 10.23 -13.96
C THR A 81 7.03 10.11 -14.35
N PRO A 82 6.11 9.92 -13.38
CA PRO A 82 4.69 9.87 -13.66
C PRO A 82 4.20 11.13 -14.37
N LEU A 83 3.46 10.94 -15.45
CA LEU A 83 2.74 12.01 -16.14
C LEU A 83 1.45 12.39 -15.41
N GLU A 84 0.85 11.42 -14.70
CA GLU A 84 -0.35 11.58 -13.88
C GLU A 84 -0.02 11.15 -12.45
N TRP A 85 -0.32 12.05 -11.50
CA TRP A 85 -0.09 11.81 -10.08
C TRP A 85 -1.36 11.42 -9.35
N LEU A 86 -2.53 11.81 -9.86
CA LEU A 86 -3.80 11.50 -9.24
C LEU A 86 -4.08 9.99 -9.29
N PRO A 87 -4.68 9.43 -8.21
CA PRO A 87 -5.18 8.08 -8.24
C PRO A 87 -6.14 7.87 -9.40
N THR A 88 -5.89 6.83 -10.19
CA THR A 88 -6.68 6.50 -11.37
C THR A 88 -7.33 5.14 -11.18
N VAL A 89 -8.62 5.07 -11.48
CA VAL A 89 -9.40 3.84 -11.42
C VAL A 89 -10.05 3.60 -12.76
N TRP A 90 -9.83 2.42 -13.33
CA TRP A 90 -10.37 2.07 -14.63
C TRP A 90 -10.67 0.58 -14.72
N ARG A 91 -11.40 0.22 -15.78
CA ARG A 91 -11.70 -1.17 -16.11
C ARG A 91 -10.88 -1.58 -17.32
N ASP A 92 -10.15 -2.68 -17.22
CA ASP A 92 -9.36 -3.21 -18.35
C ASP A 92 -10.25 -3.91 -19.40
N GLY A 93 -9.68 -4.24 -20.55
CA GLY A 93 -10.41 -4.92 -21.64
C GLY A 93 -10.93 -6.32 -21.26
N GLY A 94 -10.42 -6.91 -20.18
CA GLY A 94 -10.93 -8.16 -19.60
C GLY A 94 -12.05 -7.94 -18.57
N GLY A 95 -12.45 -6.70 -18.33
CA GLY A 95 -13.51 -6.37 -17.39
C GLY A 95 -13.07 -6.34 -15.92
N ARG A 96 -11.77 -6.36 -15.61
CA ARG A 96 -11.26 -6.24 -14.24
C ARG A 96 -11.06 -4.79 -13.86
N TRP A 97 -11.36 -4.46 -12.61
CA TRP A 97 -11.05 -3.14 -12.06
C TRP A 97 -9.56 -3.04 -11.72
N ARG A 98 -8.99 -1.88 -12.03
CA ARG A 98 -7.60 -1.54 -11.75
C ARG A 98 -7.55 -0.20 -11.05
N VAL A 99 -6.64 -0.11 -10.09
CA VAL A 99 -6.36 1.12 -9.35
C VAL A 99 -4.86 1.36 -9.44
N SER A 100 -4.47 2.58 -9.79
CA SER A 100 -3.08 3.01 -9.72
C SER A 100 -2.96 4.32 -8.95
N PHE A 101 -1.93 4.43 -8.12
CA PHE A 101 -1.63 5.64 -7.37
C PHE A 101 -0.16 5.63 -6.94
N HIS A 102 0.33 6.77 -6.46
CA HIS A 102 1.70 6.91 -6.01
C HIS A 102 1.74 7.27 -4.53
N THR A 103 2.78 6.82 -3.84
CA THR A 103 3.03 7.20 -2.45
C THR A 103 4.48 7.58 -2.23
N HIS A 104 4.71 8.51 -1.31
CA HIS A 104 6.02 8.79 -0.74
C HIS A 104 6.13 8.14 0.64
N SER A 105 7.25 7.46 0.92
CA SER A 105 7.62 7.06 2.28
C SER A 105 9.02 7.57 2.60
N GLY A 106 9.18 8.10 3.82
CA GLY A 106 10.49 8.48 4.36
C GLY A 106 11.16 7.38 5.18
N LEU A 107 10.54 6.22 5.33
CA LEU A 107 11.07 5.12 6.15
C LEU A 107 12.28 4.47 5.47
N GLY A 108 13.42 4.40 6.15
CA GLY A 108 14.69 3.97 5.58
C GLY A 108 15.28 5.06 4.70
N ARG A 109 15.58 4.73 3.43
CA ARG A 109 15.87 5.73 2.39
C ARG A 109 14.54 6.21 1.83
N GLU A 110 14.37 7.54 1.70
CA GLU A 110 13.14 8.10 1.16
C GLU A 110 12.89 7.59 -0.26
N ARG A 111 11.65 7.19 -0.54
CA ARG A 111 11.29 6.54 -1.79
C ARG A 111 9.91 6.97 -2.25
N ILE A 112 9.72 6.94 -3.56
CA ILE A 112 8.41 7.03 -4.20
C ILE A 112 8.09 5.65 -4.75
N LEU A 113 6.90 5.14 -4.42
CA LEU A 113 6.38 3.89 -4.94
C LEU A 113 5.16 4.15 -5.81
N GLY A 114 5.10 3.50 -6.96
CA GLY A 114 3.90 3.33 -7.75
C GLY A 114 3.19 2.06 -7.35
N HIS A 115 1.89 2.13 -7.10
CA HIS A 115 1.04 0.99 -6.74
C HIS A 115 0.13 0.66 -7.90
N SER A 116 0.02 -0.61 -8.25
CA SER A 116 -0.93 -1.13 -9.22
C SER A 116 -1.74 -2.27 -8.60
N ASP A 117 -3.02 -2.04 -8.36
CA ASP A 117 -3.93 -3.04 -7.82
C ASP A 117 -4.83 -3.61 -8.91
N ILE A 118 -4.93 -4.94 -8.95
CA ILE A 118 -5.80 -5.65 -9.89
C ILE A 118 -6.86 -6.42 -9.11
N TYR A 119 -8.12 -6.00 -9.25
CA TYR A 119 -9.25 -6.63 -8.58
C TYR A 119 -9.64 -7.93 -9.28
N THR A 120 -9.56 -9.04 -8.55
CA THR A 120 -9.77 -10.40 -9.09
C THR A 120 -11.09 -11.02 -8.63
N ALA A 121 -11.62 -10.63 -7.46
CA ALA A 121 -12.90 -11.13 -6.95
C ALA A 121 -13.53 -10.13 -5.97
N GLY A 122 -14.57 -9.41 -6.40
CA GLY A 122 -15.18 -8.35 -5.60
C GLY A 122 -14.15 -7.27 -5.28
N TYR A 123 -13.89 -7.04 -3.99
CA TYR A 123 -12.90 -6.10 -3.48
C TYR A 123 -11.57 -6.76 -3.06
N HIS A 124 -11.37 -8.03 -3.42
CA HIS A 124 -10.08 -8.68 -3.32
C HIS A 124 -9.20 -8.32 -4.54
N PHE A 125 -7.97 -7.90 -4.26
CA PHE A 125 -7.01 -7.49 -5.28
C PHE A 125 -5.61 -8.06 -5.02
N GLU A 126 -4.85 -8.16 -6.10
CA GLU A 126 -3.41 -8.40 -6.09
C GLU A 126 -2.69 -7.04 -6.12
N GLU A 127 -1.63 -6.92 -5.31
CA GLU A 127 -0.81 -5.71 -5.17
C GLU A 127 0.50 -5.88 -5.93
N ASP A 128 0.89 -4.87 -6.70
CA ASP A 128 2.21 -4.81 -7.34
C ASP A 128 2.82 -3.42 -7.12
N PRO A 129 3.54 -3.21 -5.99
CA PRO A 129 4.25 -1.97 -5.73
C PRO A 129 5.62 -1.96 -6.42
N THR A 130 5.88 -0.91 -7.19
CA THR A 130 7.17 -0.67 -7.85
C THR A 130 7.83 0.55 -7.26
N GLU A 131 9.12 0.46 -6.93
CA GLU A 131 9.92 1.62 -6.56
C GLU A 131 10.26 2.44 -7.81
N ILE A 132 9.81 3.70 -7.85
CA ILE A 132 9.96 4.55 -9.04
C ILE A 132 11.02 5.65 -8.86
N ALA A 133 11.31 6.04 -7.63
CA ALA A 133 12.37 7.00 -7.33
C ALA A 133 12.91 6.83 -5.90
N LEU A 134 14.18 7.19 -5.73
CA LEU A 134 14.89 7.23 -4.46
C LEU A 134 15.37 8.65 -4.18
N GLY A 135 15.26 9.11 -2.95
CA GLY A 135 15.84 10.38 -2.52
C GLY A 135 17.06 10.18 -1.63
N GLU A 136 17.61 11.29 -1.15
CA GLU A 136 18.83 11.31 -0.33
C GLU A 136 18.53 11.29 1.17
N GLY A 137 17.29 11.61 1.57
CA GLY A 137 16.85 11.64 2.95
C GLY A 137 16.24 10.32 3.46
N GLY A 138 15.53 10.44 4.58
CA GLY A 138 14.79 9.36 5.23
C GLY A 138 15.04 9.27 6.73
N TYR A 139 14.39 8.32 7.40
CA TYR A 139 14.47 8.12 8.85
C TYR A 139 14.27 6.64 9.23
N ILE A 140 14.70 6.27 10.44
CA ILE A 140 14.49 4.95 11.04
C ILE A 140 13.76 5.16 12.37
N PHE A 141 12.88 4.22 12.75
CA PHE A 141 12.22 4.19 14.06
C PHE A 141 13.09 3.52 15.12
#